data_AF-A0A955RVD8-F1
#
_entry.id   AF-A0A955RVD8-F1
#
_cell.length_a   1.000
_cell.length_b   1.000
_cell.length_c   1.000
_cell.angle_alpha   90.00
_cell.angle_beta   90.00
_cell.angle_gamma   90.00
#
_symmetry.space_group_name_H-M   'P 1'
#
loop_
_entity.id
_entity.type
_entity.pdbx_description
1 polymer ?
#
loop_
_entity_poly.entity_id
_entity_poly.type
_entity_poly.pdbx_seq_one_letter_code
_entity_poly.pdbx_strand_id
1 'polypeptide(L)'
;MLGRKDRKSSEAVVPESKVLEIDANMQGTLSFKDPVNIAINGSFEGTLETKGTLTIGSQAVVRAKISGENVTILGELIGDVLASGLLDLRETSRLIGDVRAAGLSIEAGAVLQGHVAMIGQNESEAQKPKKRTERLEDLLGVDEVAEYLSVKKSLIFEWADAGKLPATREGSEWKFEKEKVDEWVASGMIK
;
A
#
# COMPACT_ATOMS: atom_id res chain seq x y z
N MET A 1 -59.62 28.28 6.58
CA MET A 1 -58.67 28.33 5.44
C MET A 1 -57.27 28.55 6.00
N LEU A 2 -56.36 27.62 5.68
CA LEU A 2 -54.89 27.62 5.67
C LEU A 2 -54.17 28.82 6.35
N GLY A 3 -53.25 28.66 7.31
CA GLY A 3 -52.19 27.66 7.38
C GLY A 3 -50.89 28.22 6.78
N ARG A 4 -50.06 28.90 7.58
CA ARG A 4 -48.63 29.12 7.30
C ARG A 4 -47.87 29.07 8.61
N LYS A 5 -47.29 27.89 8.86
CA LYS A 5 -46.36 27.60 9.93
C LYS A 5 -44.98 27.88 9.33
N ASP A 6 -44.40 29.03 9.67
CA ASP A 6 -43.07 29.41 9.21
C ASP A 6 -42.07 28.34 9.63
N ARG A 7 -41.64 27.58 8.62
CA ARG A 7 -40.75 26.44 8.75
C ARG A 7 -39.35 27.01 8.89
N LYS A 8 -38.89 27.10 10.14
CA LYS A 8 -37.50 27.37 10.54
C LYS A 8 -36.55 26.56 9.64
N SER A 9 -35.83 27.23 8.76
CA SER A 9 -34.71 26.66 8.01
C SER A 9 -33.63 26.27 9.00
N SER A 10 -33.32 24.97 9.09
CA SER A 10 -32.20 24.49 9.90
C SER A 10 -30.91 24.86 9.19
N GLU A 11 -30.26 25.88 9.70
CA GLU A 11 -28.87 26.21 9.37
C GLU A 11 -28.01 25.11 9.98
N ALA A 12 -27.54 24.18 9.12
CA ALA A 12 -26.64 23.14 9.54
C ALA A 12 -25.35 23.81 10.04
N VAL A 13 -25.07 23.64 11.32
CA VAL A 13 -23.82 24.06 11.95
C VAL A 13 -22.70 23.30 11.25
N VAL A 14 -22.04 23.98 10.30
CA VAL A 14 -20.81 23.48 9.67
C VAL A 14 -19.75 23.50 10.78
N PRO A 15 -19.15 22.36 11.16
CA PRO A 15 -18.09 22.37 12.16
C PRO A 15 -16.98 23.30 11.68
N GLU A 16 -16.45 24.14 12.56
CA GLU A 16 -15.31 25.02 12.28
C GLU A 16 -14.12 24.17 11.82
N SER A 17 -14.03 23.93 10.51
CA SER A 17 -12.85 23.31 9.93
C SER A 17 -11.73 24.34 10.07
N LYS A 18 -10.69 23.99 10.83
CA LYS A 18 -9.42 24.70 10.78
C LYS A 18 -8.87 24.52 9.37
N VAL A 19 -9.23 25.45 8.48
CA VAL A 19 -8.70 25.53 7.13
C VAL A 19 -7.51 26.46 7.18
N LEU A 20 -6.35 25.93 6.85
CA LEU A 20 -5.16 26.74 6.61
C LEU A 20 -5.16 27.09 5.12
N GLU A 21 -5.55 28.31 4.79
CA GLU A 21 -5.38 28.86 3.45
C GLU A 21 -3.98 29.46 3.32
N ILE A 22 -3.22 28.94 2.36
CA ILE A 22 -1.84 29.36 2.10
C ILE A 22 -1.81 30.06 0.74
N ASP A 23 -1.65 31.38 0.78
CA ASP A 23 -1.45 32.25 -0.39
C ASP A 23 -0.08 32.94 -0.31
N ALA A 24 0.97 32.12 -0.41
CA ALA A 24 2.36 32.57 -0.34
C ALA A 24 3.27 31.62 -1.12
N ASN A 25 4.48 32.08 -1.42
CA ASN A 25 5.57 31.20 -1.86
C ASN A 25 6.25 30.64 -0.62
N MET A 26 6.14 29.33 -0.41
CA MET A 26 6.66 28.66 0.78
C MET A 26 7.65 27.56 0.39
N GLN A 27 8.79 27.51 1.08
CA GLN A 27 9.77 26.44 0.92
C GLN A 27 10.08 25.83 2.29
N GLY A 28 10.03 24.50 2.39
CA GLY A 28 10.42 23.79 3.62
C GLY A 28 9.65 22.50 3.87
N THR A 29 9.62 22.06 5.13
CA THR A 29 8.90 20.87 5.57
C THR A 29 7.78 21.26 6.54
N LEU A 30 6.54 20.88 6.21
CA LEU A 30 5.37 21.08 7.05
C LEU A 30 4.86 19.70 7.50
N SER A 31 4.72 19.48 8.80
CA SER A 31 4.16 18.25 9.36
C SER A 31 3.10 18.60 10.40
N PHE A 32 1.88 18.10 10.19
CA PHE A 32 0.73 18.32 11.04
C PHE A 32 0.35 17.01 11.75
N LYS A 33 0.32 17.03 13.09
CA LYS A 33 -0.06 15.86 13.89
C LYS A 33 -1.57 15.65 13.99
N ASP A 34 -2.32 16.74 13.92
CA ASP A 34 -3.78 16.74 14.00
C ASP A 34 -4.39 16.63 12.58
N PRO A 35 -5.60 16.05 12.44
CA PRO A 35 -6.33 16.07 11.18
C PRO A 35 -6.77 17.50 10.88
N VAL A 36 -6.02 18.17 10.01
CA VAL A 36 -6.27 19.56 9.61
C VAL A 36 -6.53 19.60 8.12
N ASN A 37 -7.52 20.41 7.73
CA ASN A 37 -7.81 20.65 6.32
C ASN A 37 -6.89 21.77 5.83
N ILE A 38 -6.13 21.50 4.79
CA ILE A 38 -5.14 22.45 4.26
C ILE A 38 -5.55 22.79 2.85
N ALA A 39 -5.56 24.08 2.52
CA ALA A 39 -5.80 24.58 1.19
C ALA A 39 -4.60 25.42 0.73
N ILE A 40 -3.94 24.98 -0.35
CA ILE A 40 -2.79 25.69 -0.92
C ILE A 40 -3.24 26.37 -2.20
N ASN A 41 -3.18 27.70 -2.24
CA ASN A 41 -3.50 28.51 -3.43
C ASN A 41 -2.25 29.14 -4.08
N GLY A 42 -1.12 29.20 -3.36
CA GLY A 42 0.16 29.74 -3.83
C GLY A 42 1.14 28.69 -4.37
N SER A 43 2.45 28.96 -4.24
CA SER A 43 3.49 27.98 -4.59
C SER A 43 4.11 27.34 -3.35
N PHE A 44 4.29 26.02 -3.39
CA PHE A 44 4.88 25.28 -2.28
C PHE A 44 5.99 24.36 -2.77
N GLU A 45 7.16 24.44 -2.17
CA GLU A 45 8.29 23.55 -2.46
C GLU A 45 8.80 22.86 -1.20
N GLY A 46 8.95 21.53 -1.25
CA GLY A 46 9.55 20.76 -0.15
C GLY A 46 8.75 19.51 0.23
N THR A 47 8.36 19.37 1.50
CA THR A 47 7.66 18.17 1.99
C THR A 47 6.47 18.55 2.87
N LEU A 48 5.31 17.95 2.60
CA LEU A 48 4.08 18.18 3.34
C LEU A 48 3.53 16.86 3.86
N GLU A 49 3.33 16.76 5.16
CA GLU A 49 2.74 15.61 5.82
C GLU A 49 1.53 16.05 6.66
N THR A 50 0.37 15.47 6.36
CA THR A 50 -0.87 15.73 7.12
C THR A 50 -1.69 14.45 7.20
N LYS A 51 -2.47 14.31 8.28
CA LYS A 51 -3.48 13.24 8.41
C LYS A 51 -4.89 13.69 8.01
N GLY A 52 -5.03 14.92 7.53
CA GLY A 52 -6.32 15.49 7.13
C GLY A 52 -6.52 15.50 5.62
N THR A 53 -7.42 16.39 5.20
CA THR A 53 -7.70 16.64 3.78
C THR A 53 -6.78 17.73 3.25
N LEU A 54 -6.08 17.46 2.16
CA LEU A 54 -5.28 18.45 1.44
C LEU A 54 -6.00 18.84 0.15
N THR A 55 -6.17 20.14 -0.06
CA THR A 55 -6.71 20.72 -1.30
C THR A 55 -5.65 21.61 -1.93
N ILE A 56 -5.35 21.37 -3.21
CA ILE A 56 -4.46 22.20 -4.01
C ILE A 56 -5.34 22.99 -4.97
N GLY A 57 -5.38 24.31 -4.79
CA GLY A 57 -6.16 25.23 -5.60
C GLY A 57 -5.72 25.26 -7.05
N SER A 58 -6.58 25.76 -7.94
CA SER A 58 -6.36 25.75 -9.39
C SER A 58 -5.19 26.62 -9.88
N GLN A 59 -4.79 27.62 -9.09
CA GLN A 59 -3.64 28.49 -9.39
C GLN A 59 -2.37 28.05 -8.63
N ALA A 60 -2.45 26.99 -7.83
CA ALA A 60 -1.34 26.55 -7.02
C ALA A 60 -0.35 25.71 -7.84
N VAL A 61 0.93 25.92 -7.56
CA VAL A 61 2.04 25.15 -8.15
C VAL A 61 2.83 24.51 -7.01
N VAL A 62 2.72 23.20 -6.89
CA VAL A 62 3.32 22.46 -5.79
C VAL A 62 4.45 21.57 -6.30
N ARG A 63 5.67 21.80 -5.81
CA ARG A 63 6.89 21.02 -6.11
C ARG A 63 7.36 20.32 -4.85
N ALA A 64 6.67 19.25 -4.46
CA ALA A 64 6.87 18.68 -3.15
C ALA A 64 6.55 17.20 -3.07
N LYS A 65 7.09 16.55 -2.05
CA LYS A 65 6.61 15.26 -1.57
C LYS A 65 5.42 15.48 -0.65
N ILE A 66 4.27 14.95 -1.03
CA ILE A 66 3.02 15.11 -0.28
C ILE A 66 2.61 13.78 0.32
N SER A 67 2.30 13.77 1.62
CA SER A 67 1.72 12.65 2.34
C SER A 67 0.43 13.11 3.03
N GLY A 68 -0.68 12.49 2.67
CA GLY A 68 -2.03 12.89 3.09
C GLY A 68 -3.00 11.72 3.16
N GLU A 69 -4.14 11.89 3.83
CA GLU A 69 -5.22 10.90 3.77
C GLU A 69 -6.06 11.11 2.50
N ASN A 70 -6.70 12.27 2.39
CA ASN A 70 -7.49 12.65 1.23
C ASN A 70 -6.83 13.84 0.54
N VAL A 71 -6.57 13.72 -0.75
CA VAL A 71 -5.84 14.74 -1.52
C VAL A 71 -6.68 15.11 -2.73
N THR A 72 -7.06 16.39 -2.83
CA THR A 72 -7.78 16.95 -3.98
C THR A 72 -6.87 17.92 -4.72
N ILE A 73 -6.70 17.72 -6.02
CA ILE A 73 -5.80 18.52 -6.86
C ILE A 73 -6.62 19.22 -7.94
N LEU A 74 -6.62 20.55 -7.92
CA LEU A 74 -7.20 21.39 -8.97
C LEU A 74 -6.10 22.06 -9.84
N GLY A 75 -4.92 22.28 -9.27
CA GLY A 75 -3.80 22.98 -9.93
C GLY A 75 -2.71 22.06 -10.46
N GLU A 76 -1.46 22.53 -10.40
CA GLU A 76 -0.28 21.79 -10.84
C GLU A 76 0.51 21.21 -9.66
N LEU A 77 0.78 19.91 -9.71
CA LEU A 77 1.62 19.20 -8.76
C LEU A 77 2.74 18.48 -9.50
N ILE A 78 3.97 18.70 -9.03
CA ILE A 78 5.17 18.00 -9.49
C ILE A 78 5.86 17.38 -8.28
N GLY A 79 5.94 16.04 -8.23
CA GLY A 79 6.60 15.32 -7.15
C GLY A 79 5.87 14.04 -6.73
N ASP A 80 6.33 13.46 -5.63
CA ASP A 80 5.78 12.22 -5.10
C ASP A 80 4.52 12.50 -4.29
N VAL A 81 3.42 11.81 -4.59
CA VAL A 81 2.17 11.91 -3.82
C VAL A 81 1.87 10.58 -3.15
N LEU A 82 1.63 10.61 -1.85
CA LEU A 82 1.17 9.49 -1.06
C LEU A 82 -0.17 9.85 -0.43
N ALA A 83 -1.26 9.33 -0.98
CA ALA A 83 -2.61 9.43 -0.46
C ALA A 83 -3.01 8.08 0.16
N SER A 84 -3.14 7.99 1.48
CA SER A 84 -3.59 6.75 2.11
C SER A 84 -5.08 6.47 1.88
N GLY A 85 -5.86 7.46 1.47
CA GLY A 85 -7.27 7.38 1.12
C GLY A 85 -7.50 7.73 -0.36
N LEU A 86 -8.37 8.69 -0.63
CA LEU A 86 -8.76 9.09 -1.97
C LEU A 86 -7.88 10.22 -2.51
N LEU A 87 -7.30 10.02 -3.69
CA LEU A 87 -6.72 11.07 -4.53
C LEU A 87 -7.72 11.46 -5.61
N ASP A 88 -8.16 12.72 -5.60
CA ASP A 88 -9.13 13.26 -6.54
C ASP A 88 -8.48 14.36 -7.39
N LEU A 89 -8.34 14.09 -8.69
CA LEU A 89 -7.87 15.04 -9.69
C LEU A 89 -9.07 15.70 -10.35
N ARG A 90 -9.24 17.00 -10.10
CA ARG A 90 -10.34 17.81 -10.61
C ARG A 90 -10.04 18.35 -12.02
N GLU A 91 -11.03 18.96 -12.66
CA GLU A 91 -10.91 19.55 -14.01
C GLU A 91 -9.62 20.37 -14.19
N THR A 92 -8.89 20.12 -15.29
CA THR A 92 -7.64 20.80 -15.69
C THR A 92 -6.42 20.63 -14.79
N SER A 93 -6.51 19.82 -13.72
CA SER A 93 -5.36 19.54 -12.87
C SER A 93 -4.23 18.84 -13.63
N ARG A 94 -2.98 19.13 -13.25
CA ARG A 94 -1.79 18.50 -13.83
C ARG A 94 -0.94 17.90 -12.72
N LEU A 95 -0.76 16.58 -12.76
CA LEU A 95 0.13 15.87 -11.87
C LEU A 95 1.29 15.26 -12.66
N ILE A 96 2.52 15.54 -12.25
CA ILE A 96 3.73 14.94 -12.80
C ILE A 96 4.57 14.33 -11.68
N GLY A 97 4.72 13.01 -11.66
CA GLY A 97 5.50 12.31 -10.64
C GLY A 97 4.91 10.96 -10.23
N ASP A 98 5.51 10.34 -9.22
CA ASP A 98 5.07 9.03 -8.74
C ASP A 98 3.93 9.19 -7.72
N VAL A 99 2.82 8.50 -7.98
CA VAL A 99 1.60 8.56 -7.17
C VAL A 99 1.36 7.23 -6.50
N ARG A 100 1.14 7.27 -5.19
CA ARG A 100 0.62 6.17 -4.41
C ARG A 100 -0.72 6.59 -3.80
N ALA A 101 -1.81 5.94 -4.18
CA ALA A 101 -3.15 6.30 -3.68
C ALA A 101 -4.02 5.06 -3.41
N ALA A 102 -4.86 5.05 -2.37
CA ALA A 102 -5.78 3.92 -2.15
C ALA A 102 -6.99 3.94 -3.09
N GLY A 103 -7.54 5.13 -3.31
CA GLY A 103 -8.53 5.42 -4.34
C GLY A 103 -8.00 6.51 -5.26
N LEU A 104 -8.31 6.40 -6.55
CA LEU A 104 -7.95 7.42 -7.54
C LEU A 104 -9.20 7.80 -8.32
N SER A 105 -9.54 9.09 -8.29
CA SER A 105 -10.61 9.72 -9.06
C SER A 105 -9.98 10.76 -9.99
N ILE A 106 -10.37 10.74 -11.27
CA ILE A 106 -9.85 11.64 -12.28
C ILE A 106 -11.02 12.21 -13.07
N GLU A 107 -11.21 13.52 -13.01
CA GLU A 107 -12.19 14.25 -13.80
C GLU A 107 -11.69 14.52 -15.22
N ALA A 108 -12.63 14.77 -16.13
CA ALA A 108 -12.32 15.06 -17.53
C ALA A 108 -11.45 16.32 -17.66
N GLY A 109 -10.32 16.18 -18.36
CA GLY A 109 -9.37 17.28 -18.56
C GLY A 109 -8.21 17.32 -17.56
N ALA A 110 -8.21 16.46 -16.54
CA ALA A 110 -7.02 16.25 -15.71
C ALA A 110 -5.93 15.49 -16.48
N VAL A 111 -4.67 15.84 -16.23
CA VAL A 111 -3.50 15.23 -16.84
C VAL A 111 -2.65 14.63 -15.73
N LEU A 112 -2.45 13.31 -15.77
CA LEU A 112 -1.54 12.60 -14.88
C LEU A 112 -0.40 11.99 -15.70
N GLN A 113 0.85 12.31 -15.35
CA GLN A 113 2.06 11.78 -16.00
C GLN A 113 3.04 11.23 -14.94
N GLY A 114 3.22 9.91 -14.91
CA GLY A 114 4.17 9.25 -14.01
C GLY A 114 3.75 7.83 -13.67
N HIS A 115 4.33 7.23 -12.64
CA HIS A 115 3.92 5.90 -12.18
C HIS A 115 2.83 6.03 -11.11
N VAL A 116 1.76 5.28 -11.28
CA VAL A 116 0.69 5.17 -10.28
C VAL A 116 0.73 3.78 -9.67
N ALA A 117 0.79 3.70 -8.35
CA ALA A 117 0.65 2.47 -7.58
C ALA A 117 -0.53 2.60 -6.62
N MET A 118 -1.49 1.68 -6.71
CA MET A 118 -2.67 1.72 -5.84
C MET A 118 -2.38 1.03 -4.50
N ILE A 119 -2.62 1.71 -3.38
CA ILE A 119 -2.38 1.20 -2.02
C ILE A 119 -3.70 0.69 -1.43
N GLY A 120 -3.99 -0.61 -1.52
CA GLY A 120 -5.21 -1.16 -0.92
C GLY A 120 -6.15 -1.92 -1.85
N GLN A 121 -5.69 -2.33 -3.03
CA GLN A 121 -6.26 -3.53 -3.64
C GLN A 121 -5.79 -4.74 -2.82
N ASN A 122 -6.60 -5.16 -1.84
CA ASN A 122 -6.51 -6.43 -1.12
C ASN A 122 -5.08 -6.98 -0.90
N GLU A 123 -4.47 -6.60 0.22
CA GLU A 123 -3.68 -7.54 1.02
C GLU A 123 -4.61 -8.32 1.98
N SER A 124 -5.69 -8.87 1.42
CA SER A 124 -6.41 -10.00 1.98
C SER A 124 -6.83 -10.88 0.79
N GLU A 125 -6.13 -12.00 0.66
CA GLU A 125 -6.29 -13.04 -0.38
C GLU A 125 -6.00 -12.65 -1.85
N ALA A 126 -4.74 -12.45 -2.21
CA ALA A 126 -4.13 -13.01 -3.44
C ALA A 126 -2.70 -12.49 -3.65
N GLN A 127 -1.74 -12.93 -2.83
CA GLN A 127 -0.32 -12.96 -3.19
C GLN A 127 0.46 -13.92 -2.26
N LYS A 128 0.21 -15.21 -2.39
CA LYS A 128 1.35 -16.15 -2.41
C LYS A 128 2.11 -15.79 -3.69
N PRO A 129 3.39 -15.40 -3.65
CA PRO A 129 4.17 -15.32 -4.88
C PRO A 129 4.36 -16.77 -5.37
N LYS A 130 3.50 -17.18 -6.31
CA LYS A 130 3.73 -18.32 -7.20
C LYS A 130 3.77 -17.76 -8.61
N LYS A 131 4.97 -17.45 -9.10
CA LYS A 131 5.62 -18.26 -10.15
C LYS A 131 6.88 -17.58 -10.70
N ARG A 132 7.94 -18.38 -10.70
CA ARG A 132 8.91 -18.55 -11.80
C ARG A 132 10.22 -17.77 -11.72
N THR A 133 11.07 -18.17 -10.77
CA THR A 133 12.45 -18.54 -11.15
C THR A 133 12.52 -20.06 -11.12
N GLU A 134 12.56 -20.68 -12.29
CA GLU A 134 12.62 -22.13 -12.43
C GLU A 134 13.98 -22.66 -11.98
N ARG A 135 13.95 -23.74 -11.18
CA ARG A 135 15.03 -24.73 -10.92
C ARG A 135 16.03 -24.52 -9.79
N LEU A 136 15.61 -24.03 -8.61
CA LEU A 136 16.44 -24.22 -7.39
C LEU A 136 15.65 -24.46 -6.08
N GLU A 137 14.33 -24.60 -6.12
CA GLU A 137 13.48 -24.44 -4.92
C GLU A 137 12.93 -25.74 -4.29
N ASP A 138 13.23 -26.93 -4.84
CA ASP A 138 12.64 -28.17 -4.31
C ASP A 138 13.45 -28.83 -3.20
N LEU A 139 14.54 -28.18 -2.75
CA LEU A 139 15.37 -28.65 -1.64
C LEU A 139 14.88 -28.08 -0.31
N LEU A 140 14.05 -28.85 0.36
CA LEU A 140 13.57 -28.57 1.70
C LEU A 140 14.69 -28.72 2.72
N GLY A 141 14.72 -27.87 3.75
CA GLY A 141 15.54 -28.07 4.94
C GLY A 141 14.88 -29.06 5.93
N VAL A 142 15.64 -29.50 6.95
CA VAL A 142 15.13 -30.39 8.02
C VAL A 142 13.86 -29.83 8.67
N ASP A 143 13.84 -28.53 8.89
CA ASP A 143 12.72 -27.83 9.53
C ASP A 143 11.45 -27.89 8.69
N GLU A 144 11.61 -27.67 7.38
CA GLU A 144 10.51 -27.67 6.42
C GLU A 144 9.95 -29.07 6.21
N VAL A 145 10.81 -30.10 6.20
CA VAL A 145 10.35 -31.50 6.11
C VAL A 145 9.66 -31.94 7.40
N ALA A 146 10.16 -31.53 8.56
CA ALA A 146 9.52 -31.84 9.84
C ALA A 146 8.09 -31.28 9.90
N GLU A 147 7.90 -30.05 9.43
CA GLU A 147 6.59 -29.43 9.32
C GLU A 147 5.72 -30.09 8.26
N TYR A 148 6.31 -30.43 7.10
CA TYR A 148 5.61 -31.11 6.01
C TYR A 148 5.05 -32.47 6.41
N LEU A 149 5.84 -33.28 7.11
CA LEU A 149 5.45 -34.60 7.59
C LEU A 149 4.72 -34.56 8.94
N SER A 150 4.60 -33.38 9.56
CA SER A 150 4.06 -33.21 10.93
C SER A 150 4.76 -34.08 11.97
N VAL A 151 6.09 -34.24 11.85
CA VAL A 151 6.92 -35.03 12.76
C VAL A 151 7.98 -34.18 13.46
N LYS A 152 8.59 -34.70 14.51
CA LYS A 152 9.69 -34.01 15.20
C LYS A 152 10.94 -33.98 14.32
N LYS A 153 11.66 -32.84 14.32
CA LYS A 153 12.94 -32.66 13.60
C LYS A 153 13.97 -33.76 13.91
N SER A 154 13.99 -34.27 15.14
CA SER A 154 14.85 -35.39 15.55
C SER A 154 14.65 -36.65 14.69
N LEU A 155 13.41 -36.89 14.26
CA LEU A 155 13.04 -38.04 13.44
C LEU A 155 13.48 -37.85 11.97
N ILE A 156 13.47 -36.60 11.48
CA ILE A 156 14.01 -36.26 10.15
C ILE A 156 15.52 -36.50 10.10
N PHE A 157 16.27 -36.08 11.13
CA PHE A 157 17.69 -36.37 11.23
C PHE A 157 17.96 -37.87 11.31
N GLU A 158 17.18 -38.61 12.10
CA GLU A 158 17.29 -40.07 12.22
C GLU A 158 17.06 -40.77 10.87
N TRP A 159 16.05 -40.35 10.11
CA TRP A 159 15.75 -40.95 8.82
C TRP A 159 16.73 -40.55 7.72
N ALA A 160 17.27 -39.34 7.76
CA ALA A 160 18.32 -38.90 6.84
C ALA A 160 19.63 -39.68 7.08
N ASP A 161 20.03 -39.84 8.35
CA ASP A 161 21.26 -40.56 8.74
C ASP A 161 21.13 -42.07 8.49
N ALA A 162 19.95 -42.65 8.74
CA ALA A 162 19.65 -44.05 8.44
C ALA A 162 19.42 -44.32 6.94
N GLY A 163 19.43 -43.29 6.08
CA GLY A 163 19.16 -43.40 4.64
C GLY A 163 17.74 -43.83 4.29
N LYS A 164 16.78 -43.70 5.23
CA LYS A 164 15.37 -44.03 5.03
C LYS A 164 14.63 -42.93 4.28
N LEU A 165 14.92 -41.68 4.59
CA LEU A 165 14.33 -40.51 3.96
C LEU A 165 15.30 -39.98 2.90
N PRO A 166 14.87 -39.78 1.64
CA PRO A 166 15.73 -39.33 0.56
C PRO A 166 16.25 -37.91 0.84
N ALA A 167 17.53 -37.83 1.20
CA ALA A 167 18.20 -36.61 1.61
C ALA A 167 19.58 -36.51 0.94
N THR A 168 19.97 -35.30 0.58
CA THR A 168 21.29 -34.95 0.05
C THR A 168 21.99 -34.07 1.08
N ARG A 169 23.24 -34.40 1.41
CA ARG A 169 24.04 -33.60 2.34
C ARG A 169 24.83 -32.55 1.56
N GLU A 170 24.43 -31.30 1.69
CA GLU A 170 25.10 -30.16 1.07
C GLU A 170 25.83 -29.35 2.15
N GLY A 171 27.15 -29.58 2.26
CA GLY A 171 27.97 -28.99 3.32
C GLY A 171 27.59 -29.51 4.72
N SER A 172 27.14 -28.61 5.59
CA SER A 172 26.74 -28.90 6.98
C SER A 172 25.25 -29.16 7.16
N GLU A 173 24.45 -29.04 6.09
CA GLU A 173 22.99 -29.14 6.17
C GLU A 173 22.44 -30.31 5.34
N TRP A 174 21.34 -30.88 5.83
CA TRP A 174 20.55 -31.84 5.07
C TRP A 174 19.55 -31.09 4.19
N LYS A 175 19.50 -31.49 2.92
CA LYS A 175 18.58 -30.99 1.89
C LYS A 175 17.72 -32.14 1.40
N PHE A 176 16.42 -31.90 1.24
CA PHE A 176 15.46 -32.94 0.92
C PHE A 176 14.67 -32.53 -0.33
N GLU A 177 14.73 -33.33 -1.38
CA GLU A 177 13.92 -33.09 -2.56
C GLU A 177 12.46 -33.41 -2.25
N LYS A 178 11.59 -32.40 -2.30
CA LYS A 178 10.18 -32.56 -1.95
C LYS A 178 9.49 -33.71 -2.71
N GLU A 179 9.76 -33.84 -4.01
CA GLU A 179 9.19 -34.93 -4.83
C GLU A 179 9.57 -36.32 -4.30
N LYS A 180 10.84 -36.50 -3.90
CA LYS A 180 11.29 -37.78 -3.32
C LYS A 180 10.70 -38.02 -1.94
N VAL A 181 10.50 -36.96 -1.15
CA VAL A 181 9.79 -37.05 0.13
C VAL A 181 8.34 -37.47 -0.09
N ASP A 182 7.66 -36.90 -1.09
CA ASP A 182 6.28 -37.25 -1.44
C ASP A 182 6.15 -38.70 -1.91
N GLU A 183 7.07 -39.17 -2.75
CA GLU A 183 7.14 -40.57 -3.18
C GLU A 183 7.39 -41.51 -1.99
N TRP A 184 8.27 -41.12 -1.08
CA TRP A 184 8.56 -41.88 0.13
C TRP A 184 7.33 -42.00 1.04
N VAL A 185 6.60 -40.89 1.27
CA VAL A 185 5.34 -40.90 2.02
C VAL A 185 4.29 -41.78 1.33
N ALA A 186 4.13 -41.63 0.01
CA ALA A 186 3.18 -42.38 -0.80
C ALA A 186 3.49 -43.89 -0.83
N SER A 187 4.77 -44.26 -0.68
CA SER A 187 5.20 -45.67 -0.62
C SER A 187 4.77 -46.42 0.66
N GLY A 188 4.20 -45.72 1.65
CA GLY A 188 3.66 -46.33 2.86
C GLY A 188 4.72 -46.81 3.85
N MET A 189 5.96 -46.31 3.75
CA MET A 189 7.05 -46.64 4.67
C MET A 189 6.98 -45.90 6.04
N ILE A 190 5.89 -45.17 6.29
CA ILE A 190 5.58 -44.58 7.60
C ILE A 190 4.54 -45.48 8.28
N LYS A 191 5.00 -46.31 9.23
CA LYS A 191 4.16 -47.06 10.17
C LYS A 191 4.69 -46.89 11.58
#